data_AF-A0A2G2ANE4-F1
#
_entry.id   AF-A0A2G2ANE4-F1
#
_cell.length_a   1.000
_cell.length_b   1.000
_cell.length_c   1.000
_cell.angle_alpha   90.00
_cell.angle_beta   90.00
_cell.angle_gamma   90.00
#
_symmetry.space_group_name_H-M   'P 1'
#
loop_
_entity.id
_entity.type
_entity.pdbx_description
1 polymer ?
#
loop_
_entity_poly.entity_id
_entity_poly.type
_entity_poly.pdbx_seq_one_letter_code
_entity_poly.pdbx_strand_id
1 'polypeptide(L)'
;MNIGITNVKSFQVDDGNGGKKEKQFLEMSIRPPHMQSATYTITANKNKENENAPDFFINFSFNRKGENYPRARVGALWNKVSQDGATEYKGGHIESPLFQNGKIYVSVFEAKLIEGFAPPKHRHNVVWSPPRENKKEEEYSQVTQTYIAPQQTQNKEVPTIEVDEDEDVF
;
A
#
# COMPACT_ATOMS: atom_id res chain seq x y z
N MET A 1 -13.50 -10.47 14.64
CA MET A 1 -14.64 -9.87 13.89
C MET A 1 -14.26 -9.81 12.42
N ASN A 2 -15.06 -10.35 11.49
CA ASN A 2 -14.82 -10.16 10.05
C ASN A 2 -15.11 -8.71 9.69
N ILE A 3 -14.15 -8.04 9.05
CA ILE A 3 -14.25 -6.65 8.62
C ILE A 3 -14.04 -6.51 7.12
N GLY A 4 -13.92 -7.59 6.35
CA GLY A 4 -13.61 -7.47 4.94
C GLY A 4 -13.31 -8.78 4.23
N ILE A 5 -12.98 -8.64 2.96
CA ILE A 5 -12.67 -9.76 2.07
C ILE A 5 -11.51 -9.40 1.17
N THR A 6 -10.90 -10.42 0.56
CA THR A 6 -10.03 -10.22 -0.60
C THR A 6 -10.55 -10.95 -1.82
N ASN A 7 -10.38 -10.33 -2.99
CA ASN A 7 -10.74 -10.89 -4.29
C ASN A 7 -9.55 -10.85 -5.24
N VAL A 8 -9.47 -11.82 -6.14
CA VAL A 8 -8.53 -11.75 -7.26
C VAL A 8 -9.18 -10.90 -8.35
N LYS A 9 -8.46 -9.86 -8.77
CA LYS A 9 -8.83 -9.00 -9.90
C LYS A 9 -7.83 -9.21 -11.01
N SER A 10 -8.28 -9.12 -12.25
CA SER A 10 -7.41 -9.17 -13.41
C SER A 10 -7.56 -7.91 -14.27
N PHE A 11 -6.46 -7.54 -14.93
CA PHE A 11 -6.43 -6.46 -15.89
C PHE A 11 -5.47 -6.83 -17.01
N GLN A 12 -5.78 -6.39 -18.23
CA GLN A 12 -4.91 -6.59 -19.38
C GLN A 12 -3.85 -5.49 -19.40
N VAL A 13 -2.61 -5.90 -19.66
CA VAL A 13 -1.45 -5.03 -19.84
C VAL A 13 -0.83 -5.37 -21.18
N ASP A 14 -0.52 -4.37 -21.98
CA ASP A 14 0.19 -4.58 -23.23
C ASP A 14 1.60 -5.11 -22.96
N ASP A 15 1.98 -6.15 -23.69
CA ASP A 15 3.24 -6.89 -23.53
C ASP A 15 4.42 -6.23 -24.27
N GLY A 16 4.25 -5.00 -24.75
CA GLY A 16 5.26 -4.29 -25.57
C GLY A 16 5.48 -4.88 -26.97
N ASN A 17 4.97 -6.09 -27.24
CA ASN A 17 5.15 -6.81 -28.52
C ASN A 17 3.82 -7.02 -29.27
N GLY A 18 2.83 -6.15 -29.04
CA GLY A 18 1.49 -6.24 -29.63
C GLY A 18 0.56 -7.32 -29.02
N GLY A 19 1.05 -8.12 -28.09
CA GLY A 19 0.25 -9.05 -27.29
C GLY A 19 -0.33 -8.39 -26.03
N LYS A 20 -1.49 -8.88 -25.56
CA LYS A 20 -2.06 -8.49 -24.26
C LYS A 20 -1.77 -9.57 -23.24
N LYS A 21 -1.13 -9.21 -22.12
CA LYS A 21 -0.92 -10.10 -20.97
C LYS A 21 -1.93 -9.78 -19.88
N GLU A 22 -2.58 -10.81 -19.36
CA GLU A 22 -3.41 -10.67 -18.17
C GLU A 22 -2.51 -10.64 -16.92
N LYS A 23 -2.63 -9.56 -16.13
CA LYS A 23 -2.03 -9.48 -14.80
C LYS A 23 -3.12 -9.60 -13.76
N GLN A 24 -2.89 -10.47 -12.78
CA GLN A 24 -3.76 -10.62 -11.63
C GLN A 24 -3.17 -9.90 -10.41
N PHE A 25 -4.04 -9.31 -9.60
CA PHE A 25 -3.69 -8.75 -8.30
C PHE A 25 -4.76 -9.10 -7.27
N LEU A 26 -4.36 -9.09 -6.00
CA LEU A 26 -5.28 -9.31 -4.90
C LEU A 26 -5.78 -7.95 -4.40
N GLU A 27 -7.08 -7.74 -4.49
CA GLU A 27 -7.78 -6.57 -3.96
C GLU A 27 -8.32 -6.91 -2.58
N MET A 28 -8.01 -6.09 -1.58
CA MET A 28 -8.56 -6.18 -0.23
C MET A 28 -9.60 -5.07 -0.06
N SER A 29 -10.80 -5.42 0.38
CA SER A 29 -11.83 -4.45 0.75
C SER A 29 -12.23 -4.66 2.20
N ILE A 30 -12.07 -3.61 3.01
CA ILE A 30 -12.46 -3.62 4.43
C ILE A 30 -13.58 -2.61 4.69
N ARG A 31 -14.41 -2.91 5.68
CA ARG A 31 -15.46 -2.07 6.23
C ARG A 31 -15.46 -2.23 7.75
N PRO A 32 -14.54 -1.57 8.46
CA PRO A 32 -14.56 -1.55 9.91
C PRO A 32 -15.87 -0.92 10.42
N PRO A 33 -16.37 -1.32 11.59
CA PRO A 33 -17.52 -0.66 12.22
C PRO A 33 -17.29 0.85 12.34
N HIS A 34 -18.33 1.64 12.07
CA HIS A 34 -18.32 3.11 12.16
C HIS A 34 -17.34 3.84 11.23
N MET A 35 -16.78 3.16 10.21
CA MET A 35 -15.92 3.78 9.18
C MET A 35 -16.45 3.51 7.77
N GLN A 36 -16.05 4.37 6.83
CA GLN A 36 -16.27 4.11 5.40
C GLN A 36 -15.46 2.89 4.94
N SER A 37 -15.96 2.22 3.89
CA SER A 37 -15.22 1.13 3.27
C SER A 37 -13.94 1.66 2.61
N ALA A 38 -12.87 0.88 2.71
CA ALA A 38 -11.60 1.17 2.05
C ALA A 38 -11.16 -0.03 1.22
N THR A 39 -10.57 0.25 0.06
CA THR A 39 -10.03 -0.77 -0.85
C THR A 39 -8.54 -0.58 -1.02
N TYR A 40 -7.81 -1.69 -0.97
CA TYR A 40 -6.36 -1.75 -1.06
C TYR A 40 -5.93 -2.80 -2.07
N THR A 41 -4.71 -2.65 -2.59
CA THR A 41 -4.05 -3.64 -3.43
C THR A 41 -2.96 -4.34 -2.62
N ILE A 42 -3.00 -5.66 -2.59
CA ILE A 42 -1.95 -6.48 -1.98
C ILE A 42 -0.96 -6.92 -3.06
N THR A 43 0.32 -6.69 -2.82
CA THR A 43 1.40 -7.09 -3.72
C THR A 43 2.45 -7.91 -2.97
N ALA A 44 2.90 -9.02 -3.56
CA ALA A 44 4.01 -9.79 -2.98
C ALA A 44 5.29 -8.95 -2.88
N ASN A 45 5.99 -9.08 -1.77
CA ASN A 45 7.33 -8.53 -1.62
C ASN A 45 8.33 -9.46 -2.31
N LYS A 46 8.74 -9.10 -3.53
CA LYS A 46 9.66 -9.91 -4.33
C LYS A 46 11.12 -9.85 -3.85
N ASN A 47 11.46 -8.77 -3.14
CA ASN A 47 12.82 -8.49 -2.68
C ASN A 47 12.85 -8.58 -1.16
N LYS A 48 12.59 -9.78 -0.63
CA LYS A 48 12.57 -10.01 0.81
C LYS A 48 14.01 -9.94 1.34
N GLU A 49 14.34 -8.85 2.01
CA GLU A 49 15.71 -8.57 2.48
C GLU A 49 16.16 -9.48 3.63
N ASN A 50 15.21 -9.91 4.48
CA ASN A 50 15.45 -10.79 5.62
C ASN A 50 14.16 -11.52 6.03
N GLU A 51 14.25 -12.45 6.97
CA GLU A 51 13.09 -13.23 7.46
C GLU A 51 11.99 -12.38 8.10
N ASN A 52 12.37 -11.26 8.73
CA ASN A 52 11.46 -10.31 9.38
C ASN A 52 10.75 -9.38 8.38
N ALA A 53 11.25 -9.27 7.15
CA ALA A 53 10.63 -8.47 6.13
C ALA A 53 9.23 -9.02 5.80
N PRO A 54 8.27 -8.17 5.44
CA PRO A 54 6.94 -8.62 5.10
C PRO A 54 6.93 -9.46 3.82
N ASP A 55 6.03 -10.43 3.77
CA ASP A 55 5.79 -11.24 2.57
C ASP A 55 4.93 -10.49 1.54
N PHE A 56 4.07 -9.60 2.01
CA PHE A 56 3.21 -8.78 1.14
C PHE A 56 3.11 -7.34 1.66
N PHE A 57 2.99 -6.41 0.73
CA PHE A 57 2.66 -5.01 1.00
C PHE A 57 1.20 -4.73 0.72
N ILE A 58 0.59 -3.90 1.58
CA ILE A 58 -0.74 -3.34 1.39
C ILE A 58 -0.57 -1.93 0.84
N ASN A 59 -1.13 -1.67 -0.33
CA ASN A 59 -1.02 -0.39 -1.01
C ASN A 59 -2.38 0.26 -1.17
N PHE A 60 -2.45 1.56 -0.88
CA PHE A 60 -3.63 2.38 -1.09
C PHE A 60 -3.48 3.22 -2.36
N SER A 61 -4.55 3.28 -3.14
CA SER A 61 -4.65 4.12 -4.33
C SER A 61 -5.68 5.21 -4.06
N PHE A 62 -5.22 6.45 -3.90
CA PHE A 62 -6.09 7.62 -3.71
C PHE A 62 -6.50 8.27 -5.05
N ASN A 63 -6.11 7.66 -6.18
CA ASN A 63 -6.42 8.17 -7.52
C ASN A 63 -7.93 8.18 -7.78
N ARG A 64 -8.43 9.36 -8.13
CA ARG A 64 -9.75 9.53 -8.76
C ARG A 64 -9.64 9.32 -10.27
N LYS A 65 -10.79 9.33 -10.95
CA LYS A 65 -10.84 9.20 -12.41
C LYS A 65 -10.00 10.31 -13.06
N GLY A 66 -8.95 9.91 -13.78
CA GLY A 66 -8.03 10.84 -14.46
C GLY A 66 -6.77 11.20 -13.67
N GLU A 67 -6.62 10.72 -12.43
CA GLU A 67 -5.42 10.95 -11.61
C GLU A 67 -4.47 9.76 -11.64
N ASN A 68 -3.16 10.04 -11.60
CA ASN A 68 -2.10 9.04 -11.68
C ASN A 68 -1.04 9.24 -10.58
N TYR A 69 -1.48 9.41 -9.33
CA TYR A 69 -0.54 9.44 -8.22
C TYR A 69 0.04 8.05 -7.95
N PRO A 70 1.29 7.99 -7.43
CA PRO A 70 1.87 6.74 -6.99
C PRO A 70 1.05 6.15 -5.85
N ARG A 71 0.91 4.82 -5.84
CA ARG A 71 0.25 4.12 -4.73
C ARG A 71 1.08 4.30 -3.47
N ALA A 72 0.41 4.59 -2.36
CA ALA A 72 1.06 4.67 -1.05
C ALA A 72 1.10 3.29 -0.41
N ARG A 73 2.25 2.88 0.12
CA ARG A 73 2.33 1.70 1.00
C ARG A 73 1.77 2.08 2.35
N VAL A 74 0.72 1.38 2.78
CA VAL A 74 -0.04 1.68 4.00
C VAL A 74 -0.11 0.48 4.94
N GLY A 75 0.75 -0.52 4.77
CA GLY A 75 0.70 -1.69 5.61
C GLY A 75 1.45 -2.86 5.01
N ALA A 76 1.45 -3.95 5.77
CA ALA A 76 2.18 -5.15 5.40
C ALA A 76 1.53 -6.39 6.01
N LEU A 77 1.79 -7.54 5.39
CA LEU A 77 1.32 -8.85 5.83
C LEU A 77 2.49 -9.84 5.84
N TRP A 78 2.47 -10.72 6.83
CA TRP A 78 3.37 -11.85 6.95
C TRP A 78 2.56 -13.13 6.90
N ASN A 79 3.08 -14.16 6.23
CA ASN A 79 2.59 -15.51 6.37
C ASN A 79 2.85 -15.97 7.80
N LYS A 80 1.83 -16.52 8.43
CA LYS A 80 1.86 -17.01 9.81
C LYS A 80 1.17 -18.35 9.87
N VAL A 81 1.56 -19.12 10.87
CA VAL A 81 0.88 -20.36 11.24
C VAL A 81 0.31 -20.15 12.65
N SER A 82 -0.88 -20.69 12.91
CA SER A 82 -1.47 -20.69 14.24
C SER A 82 -0.61 -21.45 15.25
N GLN A 83 -0.84 -21.21 16.54
CA GLN A 83 -0.03 -21.81 17.61
C GLN A 83 -0.10 -23.34 17.63
N ASP A 84 -1.22 -23.91 17.20
CA ASP A 84 -1.43 -25.36 17.04
C ASP A 84 -0.81 -25.92 15.75
N GLY A 85 -0.18 -25.08 14.92
CA GLY A 85 0.43 -25.50 13.65
C GLY A 85 -0.57 -25.79 12.52
N ALA A 86 -1.88 -25.72 12.79
CA ALA A 86 -2.90 -26.29 11.90
C ALA A 86 -3.44 -25.31 10.85
N THR A 87 -3.32 -24.00 11.09
CA THR A 87 -3.94 -22.96 10.24
C THR A 87 -2.90 -21.97 9.75
N GLU A 88 -2.69 -21.96 8.44
CA GLU A 88 -1.98 -20.89 7.76
C GLU A 88 -2.88 -19.66 7.60
N TYR A 89 -2.32 -18.48 7.85
CA TYR A 89 -2.99 -17.21 7.66
C TYR A 89 -1.99 -16.12 7.34
N LYS A 90 -2.47 -14.95 6.92
CA LYS A 90 -1.62 -13.76 6.79
C LYS A 90 -1.96 -12.78 7.88
N GLY A 91 -1.02 -12.46 8.75
CA GLY A 91 -1.22 -11.50 9.83
C GLY A 91 -0.40 -10.24 9.59
N GLY A 92 -0.96 -9.08 9.90
CA GLY A 92 -0.25 -7.81 9.76
C GLY A 92 -1.10 -6.62 10.16
N HIS A 93 -0.82 -5.46 9.56
CA HIS A 93 -1.46 -4.22 9.93
C HIS A 93 -1.65 -3.27 8.74
N ILE A 94 -2.60 -2.35 8.90
CA ILE A 94 -2.85 -1.23 7.99
C ILE A 94 -2.69 0.06 8.79
N GLU A 95 -1.90 0.98 8.27
CA GLU A 95 -1.58 2.28 8.82
C GLU A 95 -2.48 3.35 8.15
N SER A 96 -3.15 4.15 8.96
CA SER A 96 -3.95 5.27 8.49
C SER A 96 -4.20 6.25 9.63
N PRO A 97 -4.16 7.58 9.37
CA PRO A 97 -4.57 8.58 10.36
C PRO A 97 -6.04 8.46 10.75
N LEU A 98 -6.85 7.69 10.00
CA LEU A 98 -8.26 7.46 10.33
C LEU A 98 -8.47 6.47 11.49
N PHE A 99 -7.43 5.74 11.89
CA PHE A 99 -7.51 4.80 13.01
C PHE A 99 -7.03 5.49 14.29
N GLN A 100 -7.71 5.24 15.42
CA GLN A 100 -7.42 5.92 16.69
C GLN A 100 -5.95 5.80 17.14
N ASN A 101 -5.31 4.66 16.85
CA ASN A 101 -3.89 4.41 17.18
C ASN A 101 -2.98 4.48 15.93
N GLY A 102 -3.45 5.11 14.86
CA GLY A 102 -2.77 5.15 13.56
C GLY A 102 -2.70 3.81 12.82
N LYS A 103 -3.10 2.69 13.44
CA LYS A 103 -3.01 1.33 12.90
C LYS A 103 -4.23 0.49 13.25
N ILE A 104 -4.57 -0.44 12.36
CA ILE A 104 -5.43 -1.59 12.68
C ILE A 104 -4.69 -2.88 12.37
N TYR A 105 -4.88 -3.89 13.20
CA TYR A 105 -4.31 -5.22 12.98
C TYR A 105 -5.33 -6.11 12.31
N VAL A 106 -4.88 -6.86 11.31
CA VAL A 106 -5.73 -7.72 10.50
C VAL A 106 -5.11 -9.10 10.34
N SER A 107 -5.99 -10.10 10.26
CA SER A 107 -5.65 -11.48 9.93
C SER A 107 -6.47 -11.90 8.72
N VAL A 108 -5.82 -12.47 7.71
CA VAL A 108 -6.42 -12.87 6.44
C VAL A 108 -6.40 -14.39 6.36
N PHE A 109 -7.58 -14.99 6.30
CA PHE A 109 -7.78 -16.44 6.26
C PHE A 109 -8.44 -16.85 4.96
N GLU A 110 -8.07 -18.00 4.41
CA GLU A 110 -8.78 -18.57 3.26
C GLU A 110 -10.27 -18.72 3.55
N ALA A 111 -11.09 -18.35 2.56
CA ALA A 111 -12.53 -18.46 2.68
C ALA A 111 -12.93 -19.94 2.63
N LYS A 112 -13.33 -20.49 3.78
CA LYS A 112 -13.76 -21.89 3.89
C LYS A 112 -15.21 -22.03 3.43
N LEU A 113 -15.52 -23.14 2.76
CA LEU A 113 -16.90 -23.57 2.53
C LEU A 113 -17.52 -23.92 3.88
N ILE A 114 -18.68 -23.34 4.17
CA ILE A 114 -19.48 -23.69 5.34
C ILE A 114 -20.60 -24.60 4.84
N GLU A 115 -20.71 -25.79 5.44
CA GLU A 115 -21.75 -26.75 5.08
C GLU A 115 -23.14 -26.10 5.19
N GLY A 116 -23.98 -26.31 4.17
CA GLY A 116 -25.31 -25.70 4.08
C GLY A 116 -25.34 -24.26 3.52
N PHE A 117 -24.19 -23.66 3.18
CA PHE A 117 -24.12 -22.35 2.54
C PHE A 117 -23.50 -22.42 1.14
N ALA A 118 -23.83 -21.43 0.32
CA ALA A 118 -23.20 -21.27 -0.99
C ALA A 118 -21.68 -21.05 -0.86
N PRO A 119 -20.88 -21.55 -1.82
CA PRO A 119 -19.44 -21.33 -1.80
C PRO A 119 -19.10 -19.83 -1.79
N PRO A 120 -18.08 -19.42 -1.02
CA PRO A 120 -17.68 -18.02 -0.98
C PRO A 120 -17.22 -17.56 -2.36
N LYS A 121 -17.73 -16.39 -2.80
CA LYS A 121 -17.33 -15.76 -4.07
C LYS A 121 -16.02 -14.98 -3.96
N HIS A 122 -15.44 -14.93 -2.77
CA HIS A 122 -14.22 -14.22 -2.43
C HIS A 122 -13.15 -15.21 -1.99
N ARG A 123 -11.88 -14.80 -2.08
CA ARG A 123 -10.75 -15.72 -1.84
C ARG A 123 -10.39 -15.84 -0.36
N HIS A 124 -10.43 -14.74 0.38
CA HIS A 124 -10.05 -14.72 1.79
C HIS A 124 -10.97 -13.81 2.60
N ASN A 125 -11.21 -14.18 3.86
CA ASN A 125 -11.83 -13.35 4.87
C ASN A 125 -10.77 -12.48 5.57
N VAL A 126 -11.08 -11.22 5.81
CA VAL A 126 -10.24 -10.29 6.56
C VAL A 126 -10.86 -10.07 7.93
N VAL A 127 -10.13 -10.40 8.98
CA VAL A 127 -10.60 -10.39 10.36
C VAL A 127 -9.81 -9.33 11.13
N TRP A 128 -10.53 -8.43 11.78
CA TRP A 128 -9.92 -7.49 12.73
C TRP A 128 -9.35 -8.24 13.93
N SER A 129 -8.13 -7.88 14.30
CA SER A 129 -7.44 -8.37 15.49
C SER A 129 -7.26 -7.20 16.46
N PRO A 130 -7.48 -7.40 17.77
CA PRO A 130 -7.18 -6.36 18.75
C PRO A 130 -5.69 -5.99 18.70
N PRO A 131 -5.33 -4.74 18.98
CA PRO A 131 -3.93 -4.37 19.21
C PRO A 131 -3.34 -5.31 20.25
N ARG A 132 -2.14 -5.83 19.98
CA ARG A 132 -1.43 -6.65 20.97
C ARG A 132 -0.73 -5.70 21.91
N GLU A 133 -0.94 -5.85 23.21
CA GLU A 133 -0.10 -5.20 24.22
C GLU A 133 1.30 -5.82 24.15
N ASN A 134 2.18 -5.23 23.36
CA ASN A 134 3.60 -5.56 23.46
C ASN A 134 4.18 -4.75 24.62
N LYS A 135 4.51 -5.42 25.73
CA LYS A 135 5.52 -4.90 26.65
C LYS A 135 6.80 -4.68 25.82
N LYS A 136 7.18 -3.41 25.60
CA LYS A 136 8.25 -2.88 24.73
C LYS A 136 7.81 -2.58 23.28
N GLU A 137 6.98 -1.56 23.12
CA GLU A 137 6.94 -0.69 21.92
C GLU A 137 7.43 0.71 22.32
N GLU A 138 8.63 0.78 22.91
CA GLU A 138 9.42 2.01 23.06
C GLU A 138 10.70 1.86 22.21
N GLU A 139 10.54 1.84 20.90
CA GLU A 139 11.57 2.18 19.90
C GLU A 139 10.90 2.07 18.52
N TYR A 140 11.28 2.92 17.57
CA TYR A 140 10.66 3.09 16.24
C TYR A 140 9.38 3.95 16.16
N SER A 141 9.34 5.02 16.94
CA SER A 141 8.67 6.26 16.49
C SER A 141 9.75 7.28 16.19
N GLN A 142 10.41 7.19 15.02
CA GLN A 142 10.92 8.31 14.20
C GLN A 142 11.29 7.76 12.81
N VAL A 143 10.32 7.72 11.89
CA VAL A 143 10.69 7.82 10.47
C VAL A 143 10.93 9.32 10.25
N THR A 144 12.19 9.75 10.34
CA THR A 144 12.60 11.04 9.79
C THR A 144 12.23 11.01 8.31
N GLN A 145 11.20 11.76 7.93
CA GLN A 145 11.02 12.16 6.55
C GLN A 145 12.19 13.09 6.24
N THR A 146 13.23 12.57 5.59
CA THR A 146 14.22 13.43 4.96
C THR A 146 13.50 14.15 3.83
N TYR A 147 13.10 15.39 4.07
CA TYR A 147 12.62 16.28 3.02
C TYR A 147 13.75 16.46 2.01
N ILE A 148 13.64 15.81 0.85
CA ILE A 148 14.47 16.14 -0.29
C ILE A 148 13.81 17.34 -0.95
N ALA A 149 14.36 18.53 -0.70
CA ALA A 149 13.97 19.72 -1.41
C ALA A 149 14.13 19.48 -2.92
N PRO A 150 13.19 19.92 -3.77
CA PRO A 150 13.40 19.88 -5.21
C PRO A 150 14.66 20.71 -5.51
N GLN A 151 15.65 20.08 -6.14
CA GLN A 151 16.83 20.79 -6.61
C GLN A 151 16.37 21.83 -7.63
N GLN A 152 16.61 23.10 -7.33
CA GLN A 152 16.46 24.16 -8.32
C GLN A 152 17.47 23.86 -9.43
N THR A 153 16.97 23.53 -10.62
CA THR A 153 17.77 23.57 -11.84
C THR A 153 18.40 24.95 -11.92
N GLN A 154 19.73 25.01 -11.85
CA GLN A 154 20.50 26.22 -12.12
C GLN A 154 19.99 26.83 -13.43
N ASN A 155 19.53 28.08 -13.32
CA ASN A 155 19.16 28.88 -14.47
C ASN A 155 20.34 28.88 -15.45
N LYS A 156 20.07 28.38 -16.67
CA LYS A 156 20.88 28.73 -17.83
C LYS A 156 20.95 30.26 -17.91
N GLU A 157 22.17 30.74 -18.08
CA GLU A 157 22.54 32.14 -18.25
C GLU A 157 21.54 32.87 -19.15
N VAL A 158 20.97 33.94 -18.60
CA VAL A 158 20.30 34.98 -19.40
C VAL A 158 21.40 35.64 -20.23
N PRO A 159 21.26 35.79 -21.55
CA PRO A 159 22.26 36.50 -22.34
C PRO A 159 22.32 37.96 -21.89
N THR A 160 23.50 38.40 -21.47
CA THR A 160 23.84 39.80 -21.23
C THR A 160 23.63 40.58 -22.53
N ILE A 161 22.74 41.57 -22.49
CA ILE A 161 22.68 42.60 -23.53
C ILE A 161 23.82 43.56 -23.21
N GLU A 162 24.85 43.59 -24.04
CA GLU A 162 25.86 44.64 -24.01
C GLU A 162 25.18 45.97 -24.35
N VAL A 163 25.20 46.91 -23.41
CA VAL A 163 24.86 48.30 -23.65
C VAL A 163 26.18 48.98 -23.97
N ASP A 164 26.40 49.29 -25.24
CA ASP A 164 27.47 50.20 -25.66
C ASP A 164 27.14 51.60 -25.13
N GLU A 165 27.81 51.99 -24.05
CA GLU A 165 28.01 53.39 -23.71
C GLU A 165 29.25 53.86 -24.45
N ASP A 166 29.06 54.63 -25.53
CA ASP A 166 29.99 55.68 -25.99
C ASP A 166 29.37 56.41 -27.21
N GLU A 167 28.79 57.58 -26.96
CA GLU A 167 29.36 58.87 -27.37
C GLU A 167 28.31 59.98 -27.20
N ASP A 168 28.68 60.94 -26.34
CA ASP A 168 28.06 62.25 -26.21
C ASP A 168 28.05 63.02 -27.53
N VAL A 169 27.22 64.08 -27.54
CA VAL A 169 27.54 65.43 -28.07
C VAL A 169 26.58 65.96 -29.17
N PHE A 170 25.80 66.96 -28.73
CA PHE A 170 24.99 68.01 -29.40
C PHE A 170 23.67 67.66 -30.09
#